data_AF-A0A1X2GUP8-F1
#
_entry.id   AF-A0A1X2GUP8-F1
#
_cell.length_a   1.000
_cell.length_b   1.000
_cell.length_c   1.000
_cell.angle_alpha   90.00
_cell.angle_beta   90.00
_cell.angle_gamma   90.00
#
_symmetry.space_group_name_H-M   'P 1'
#
loop_
_entity.id
_entity.type
_entity.pdbx_description
1 polymer ?
#
loop_
_entity_poly.entity_id
_entity_poly.type
_entity_poly.pdbx_seq_one_letter_code
_entity_poly.pdbx_strand_id
1 'polypeptide(L)' 'FTWLVFMSAKWVPFDASNQTKLEQTLHLGGTFVDIEDSNFPKVKRVRVFPKSNYLSYLGVKYRLSRVMQPDAWVE' A
#
# COMPACT_ATOMS: atom_id res chain seq x y z
N PHE A 1 -0.68 -7.46 8.74
CA PHE A 1 0.38 -6.73 8.00
C PHE A 1 -0.03 -5.27 7.85
N THR A 2 0.94 -4.36 7.75
CA THR A 2 0.68 -2.94 7.46
C THR A 2 1.52 -2.50 6.28
N TRP A 3 0.87 -2.12 5.19
CA TRP A 3 1.45 -1.47 4.03
C TRP A 3 1.65 0.00 4.29
N LEU A 4 2.87 0.44 3.98
CA LEU A 4 3.35 1.79 4.17
C LEU A 4 3.85 2.33 2.83
N VAL A 5 3.63 3.62 2.60
CA VAL A 5 4.24 4.37 1.50
C VAL A 5 5.22 5.38 2.08
N PHE A 6 6.37 5.55 1.42
CA PHE A 6 7.33 6.59 1.80
C PHE A 6 6.97 7.91 1.13
N MET A 7 6.52 8.88 1.92
CA MET A 7 6.09 10.20 1.46
C MET A 7 6.51 11.27 2.46
N SER A 8 6.91 12.44 1.96
CA SER A 8 7.33 13.57 2.81
C SER A 8 8.34 13.18 3.89
N ALA A 9 9.35 12.38 3.48
CA ALA A 9 10.42 11.85 4.33
C ALA A 9 9.96 10.96 5.50
N LYS A 10 8.76 10.38 5.44
CA LYS A 10 8.24 9.44 6.46
C LYS A 10 7.51 8.26 5.83
N TRP A 11 7.43 7.16 6.58
CA TRP A 11 6.55 6.04 6.27
C TRP A 11 5.15 6.33 6.81
N VAL A 12 4.14 6.27 5.95
CA VAL A 12 2.74 6.52 6.29
C VAL A 12 1.91 5.31 5.91
N PRO A 13 0.98 4.84 6.75
CA PRO A 13 0.10 3.75 6.38
C PRO A 13 -0.89 4.17 5.28
N PHE A 14 -1.19 3.24 4.39
CA PHE A 14 -2.39 3.34 3.54
C PHE A 14 -3.67 3.20 4.38
N ASP A 15 -4.78 3.69 3.84
CA ASP A 15 -6.11 3.56 4.44
C ASP A 15 -6.45 2.09 4.70
N ALA A 16 -7.22 1.83 5.77
CA ALA A 16 -7.57 0.46 6.19
C ALA A 16 -8.22 -0.39 5.08
N SER A 17 -9.06 0.22 4.24
CA SER A 17 -9.68 -0.47 3.10
C SER A 17 -8.65 -0.90 2.05
N ASN A 18 -7.57 -0.13 1.88
CA ASN A 18 -6.50 -0.40 0.94
C ASN A 18 -5.53 -1.45 1.47
N GLN A 19 -5.31 -1.50 2.79
CA GLN A 19 -4.55 -2.58 3.44
C GLN A 19 -5.10 -3.96 3.01
N THR A 20 -6.42 -4.14 3.15
CA THR A 20 -7.10 -5.40 2.79
C THR A 20 -7.00 -5.69 1.29
N LYS A 21 -7.22 -4.70 0.42
CA LYS A 21 -7.12 -4.88 -1.03
C LYS A 21 -5.72 -5.29 -1.48
N LEU A 22 -4.68 -4.70 -0.87
CA LEU A 22 -3.29 -5.02 -1.19
C LEU A 22 -2.95 -6.46 -0.81
N GLU A 23 -3.34 -6.89 0.39
CA GLU A 23 -3.13 -8.27 0.84
C GLU A 23 -3.91 -9.29 -0.01
N GLN A 24 -5.18 -9.02 -0.31
CA GLN A 24 -5.99 -9.87 -1.19
C GLN A 24 -5.38 -10.00 -2.58
N THR A 25 -4.92 -8.89 -3.16
CA THR A 25 -4.28 -8.89 -4.48
C THR A 25 -3.02 -9.77 -4.50
N LEU A 26 -2.20 -9.70 -3.46
CA LEU A 26 -1.02 -10.55 -3.33
C LEU A 26 -1.37 -12.02 -3.16
N HIS A 27 -2.34 -12.31 -2.31
CA HIS A 27 -2.79 -13.68 -2.04
C HIS A 27 -3.32 -14.36 -3.31
N LEU A 28 -4.06 -13.62 -4.15
CA LEU A 28 -4.56 -14.10 -5.44
C LEU A 28 -3.51 -14.07 -6.56
N GLY A 29 -2.26 -13.73 -6.26
CA GLY A 29 -1.18 -13.68 -7.24
C GLY A 29 -1.29 -12.53 -8.25
N GLY A 30 -2.11 -11.51 -7.98
CA GLY A 30 -2.29 -10.34 -8.82
C GLY A 30 -1.00 -9.52 -8.98
N THR A 31 -0.88 -8.85 -10.13
CA THR A 31 0.31 -8.05 -10.49
C THR A 31 0.22 -6.62 -9.96
N PHE A 32 -0.99 -6.04 -9.99
CA PHE A 32 -1.26 -4.68 -9.53
C PHE A 32 -2.69 -4.55 -9.03
N VAL A 33 -2.96 -3.48 -8.28
CA VAL A 33 -4.29 -3.06 -7.85
C VAL A 33 -4.39 -1.55 -7.91
N ASP A 34 -5.53 -1.04 -8.39
CA ASP A 34 -5.85 0.39 -8.32
C ASP A 34 -6.59 0.66 -7.00
N ILE A 35 -6.11 1.64 -6.24
CA ILE A 35 -6.69 2.07 -4.96
C ILE A 35 -7.01 3.56 -4.97
N GLU A 36 -7.92 3.98 -4.10
CA GLU A 36 -8.18 5.38 -3.77
C GLU A 36 -7.79 5.57 -2.32
N ASP A 37 -6.89 6.51 -2.04
CA ASP A 37 -6.28 6.63 -0.72
C ASP A 37 -6.15 8.09 -0.30
N SER A 38 -6.44 8.35 0.97
CA SER A 38 -6.45 9.69 1.58
C SER A 38 -5.10 10.39 1.52
N ASN A 39 -3.99 9.65 1.41
CA ASN A 39 -2.65 10.22 1.20
C ASN A 39 -2.49 10.90 -0.18
N PHE A 40 -3.38 10.63 -1.15
CA PHE A 40 -3.35 11.19 -2.50
C PHE A 40 -4.70 11.84 -2.89
N PRO A 41 -5.13 12.91 -2.20
CA PRO A 41 -6.51 13.43 -2.31
C PRO A 41 -6.87 14.01 -3.68
N LYS A 42 -5.88 14.27 -4.55
CA LYS A 42 -6.08 14.88 -5.88
C LYS A 42 -6.24 13.86 -7.01
N VAL A 43 -6.21 12.56 -6.71
CA VAL A 43 -6.33 11.50 -7.71
C VAL A 43 -7.43 10.54 -7.34
N LYS A 44 -8.24 10.21 -8.35
CA LYS A 44 -9.30 9.21 -8.20
C LYS A 44 -8.75 7.81 -7.94
N ARG A 45 -7.57 7.49 -8.49
CA ARG A 45 -6.92 6.17 -8.35
C ARG A 45 -5.40 6.28 -8.42
N VAL A 46 -4.71 5.49 -7.61
CA VAL A 46 -3.26 5.22 -7.70
C VAL A 46 -3.04 3.73 -7.94
N ARG A 47 -2.07 3.40 -8.78
CA ARG A 47 -1.76 2.00 -9.09
C ARG A 47 -0.64 1.49 -8.22
N VAL A 48 -0.91 0.44 -7.47
CA VAL A 48 0.06 -0.24 -6.63
C VAL A 48 0.45 -1.56 -7.25
N PHE A 49 1.74 -1.87 -7.19
CA PHE A 49 2.33 -3.12 -7.66
C PHE A 49 2.95 -3.84 -6.46
N PRO A 50 2.15 -4.57 -5.66
CA PRO A 50 2.58 -5.06 -4.36
C PRO A 50 3.76 -6.03 -4.45
N LYS A 51 3.79 -6.90 -5.47
CA LYS A 51 4.90 -7.85 -5.69
C LYS A 51 6.25 -7.16 -5.90
N SER A 52 6.21 -5.98 -6.51
CA SER A 52 7.40 -5.20 -6.83
C SER A 52 7.65 -4.07 -5.83
N ASN A 53 6.83 -3.99 -4.76
CA ASN A 53 6.89 -2.98 -3.70
C ASN A 53 6.99 -1.54 -4.22
N TYR A 54 6.24 -1.20 -5.27
CA TYR A 54 6.17 0.17 -5.76
C TYR A 54 4.75 0.63 -6.06
N LEU A 55 4.55 1.94 -5.94
CA LEU A 55 3.34 2.66 -6.33
C LEU A 55 3.66 3.61 -7.47
N SER A 56 2.75 3.73 -8.44
CA SER A 56 2.82 4.70 -9.53
C SER A 56 1.77 5.78 -9.31
N TYR A 57 2.23 7.03 -9.16
CA TYR A 57 1.39 8.21 -8.98
C TYR A 57 1.87 9.34 -9.89
N LEU A 58 1.00 9.81 -10.78
CA LEU A 58 1.29 10.87 -11.77
C LEU A 58 2.60 10.65 -12.56
N GLY A 59 2.92 9.39 -12.89
CA GLY A 59 4.15 9.01 -13.61
C GLY A 59 5.40 8.85 -12.72
N VAL A 60 5.31 9.17 -11.43
CA VAL A 60 6.39 8.99 -10.45
C VAL A 60 6.23 7.66 -9.73
N LYS A 61 7.35 6.98 -9.49
CA LYS A 61 7.40 5.73 -8.72
C LYS A 61 7.80 5.99 -7.27
N TYR A 62 7.03 5.42 -6.34
CA TYR A 62 7.29 5.51 -4.90
C TYR A 62 7.57 4.12 -4.35
N ARG A 63 8.47 4.05 -3.37
CA ARG A 63 8.78 2.81 -2.66
C ARG A 63 7.71 2.51 -1.63
N LEU A 64 7.40 1.23 -1.51
CA LEU A 64 6.50 0.69 -0.50
C LEU A 64 7.27 -0.16 0.49
N SER A 65 6.71 -0.29 1.68
CA SER A 65 7.14 -1.25 2.69
C SER A 65 5.92 -1.98 3.23
N ARG A 66 6.10 -3.26 3.57
CA ARG A 66 5.11 -4.03 4.32
C ARG A 66 5.76 -4.47 5.62
N VAL A 67 5.18 -4.05 6.74
CA VAL A 67 5.65 -4.44 8.07
C VAL A 67 4.72 -5.51 8.63
N MET A 68 5.30 -6.58 9.16
CA MET A 68 4.62 -7.48 10.09
C MET A 68 4.67 -6.82 11.46
N GLN A 69 3.52 -6.40 11.99
CA GLN A 69 3.46 -6.19 13.43
C GLN A 69 3.57 -7.58 14.07
N PRO A 70 4.49 -7.80 15.03
CA PRO A 70 4.47 -9.04 15.81
C PRO A 70 3.10 -9.15 16.47
N ASP A 71 2.54 -10.35 16.52
CA ASP A 71 1.23 -10.62 17.12
C ASP A 71 1.21 -10.05 18.55
N ALA A 72 0.64 -8.85 18.71
CA ALA A 72 0.58 -8.16 19.99
C ALA A 72 -0.59 -8.67 20.86
N TRP A 73 -1.16 -9.82 20.53
CA TRP A 73 -2.28 -10.44 21.25
C TRP A 73 -2.18 -11.97 21.15
N VAL A 74 -1.22 -12.52 21.90
CA VAL A 74 -1.35 -13.86 22.48
C VAL A 74 -1.30 -13.67 23.99
N GLU A 75 -2.46 -13.40 24.57
CA GLU A 75 -2.80 -13.76 25.96
C GLU A 75 -4.06 -14.62 25.93
#